data_AF-A0A317V2L9-F1
#
_entry.id   AF-A0A317V2L9-F1
#
_cell.length_a   1.000
_cell.length_b   1.000
_cell.length_c   1.000
_cell.angle_alpha   90.00
_cell.angle_beta   90.00
_cell.angle_gamma   90.00
#
_symmetry.space_group_name_H-M   'P 1'
#
loop_
_entity.id
_entity.type
_entity.pdbx_description
1 polymer ?
#
loop_
_entity_poly.entity_id
_entity_poly.type
_entity_poly.pdbx_seq_one_letter_code
_entity_poly.pdbx_strand_id
1 'polypeptide(L)'
;MIRPYNFKIWAAPTSRTNVTPNIKLLASNVILKKVAGNWGPNATFWFPAPGGTGGIWIAVANTLAKVKAGLGAYGALAKVDADNKRSILKMVSTVVKYGSLISTMVVDCPAESTGHVSLQQMCKPVFYSSTNAIGIVVRGQRPERIGDKCWLYLVEDNFPFYRATVFSNCSPYNQPQHQVKLATKQFANGQKPASSEPQRVPESSYEPVNHEALVADSIQWLIKTDLLKPEDEIVSTYVRRFDHRYLTPNLARNGALQEILSYLQGKDILSRGHPVAGSLTGPICIFMLGVEAVDNIISGGVELTLKYSDFVNTRANEERRLKRMTVVSE
;
A
#
# COMPACT_ATOMS: atom_id res chain seq x y z
N MET A 1 8.54 -9.88 -21.03
CA MET A 1 7.80 -10.11 -19.77
C MET A 1 7.79 -8.91 -18.82
N ILE A 2 8.93 -8.29 -18.47
CA ILE A 2 8.93 -7.24 -17.41
C ILE A 2 8.28 -5.90 -17.82
N ARG A 3 8.42 -5.47 -19.08
CA ARG A 3 7.90 -4.17 -19.57
C ARG A 3 6.37 -4.00 -19.44
N PRO A 4 5.52 -4.91 -19.97
CA PRO A 4 4.07 -4.75 -19.88
C PRO A 4 3.57 -4.82 -18.43
N TYR A 5 4.14 -5.72 -17.62
CA TYR A 5 3.84 -5.81 -16.20
C TYR A 5 4.15 -4.52 -15.44
N ASN A 6 5.35 -3.94 -15.63
CA ASN A 6 5.74 -2.70 -14.98
C ASN A 6 4.87 -1.51 -15.42
N PHE A 7 4.46 -1.46 -16.69
CA PHE A 7 3.54 -0.42 -17.15
C PHE A 7 2.22 -0.45 -16.36
N LYS A 8 1.68 -1.63 -16.06
CA LYS A 8 0.43 -1.76 -15.28
C LYS A 8 0.56 -1.38 -13.81
N ILE A 9 1.75 -1.51 -13.23
CA ILE A 9 2.01 -1.06 -11.85
C ILE A 9 2.18 0.46 -11.82
N TRP A 10 3.05 0.97 -12.70
CA TRP A 10 3.50 2.36 -12.64
C TRP A 10 2.64 3.34 -13.43
N ALA A 11 1.78 2.83 -14.31
CA ALA A 11 1.09 3.60 -15.34
C ALA A 11 2.05 4.48 -16.17
N ALA A 12 3.30 4.00 -16.36
CA ALA A 12 4.37 4.74 -17.01
C ALA A 12 5.32 3.80 -17.79
N PRO A 13 5.87 4.21 -18.96
CA PRO A 13 6.79 3.39 -19.74
C PRO A 13 8.13 3.16 -19.03
N THR A 14 8.60 1.91 -18.99
CA THR A 14 9.94 1.58 -18.48
C THR A 14 10.96 1.63 -19.62
N SER A 15 11.32 2.84 -20.08
CA SER A 15 12.25 2.97 -21.21
C SER A 15 13.71 2.61 -20.84
N ARG A 16 14.09 2.56 -19.55
CA ARG A 16 15.46 2.20 -19.12
C ARG A 16 15.48 1.56 -17.73
N THR A 17 15.43 0.23 -17.68
CA THR A 17 15.84 -0.54 -16.48
C THR A 17 16.83 -1.60 -16.94
N ASN A 18 18.08 -1.49 -16.48
CA ASN A 18 19.11 -2.49 -16.75
C ASN A 18 19.13 -3.47 -15.58
N VAL A 19 18.59 -4.67 -15.78
CA VAL A 19 18.81 -5.80 -14.89
C VAL A 19 19.55 -6.85 -15.69
N THR A 20 20.74 -7.23 -15.23
CA THR A 20 21.54 -8.29 -15.86
C THR A 20 21.17 -9.63 -15.22
N PRO A 21 20.49 -10.55 -15.93
CA PRO A 21 20.14 -11.85 -15.37
C PRO A 21 21.37 -12.76 -15.27
N ASN A 22 21.34 -13.73 -14.35
CA ASN A 22 22.32 -14.80 -14.32
C ASN A 22 22.01 -15.83 -15.42
N ILE A 23 22.62 -15.66 -16.58
CA ILE A 23 22.37 -16.48 -17.78
C ILE A 23 22.72 -17.96 -17.55
N LYS A 24 23.79 -18.26 -16.81
CA LYS A 24 24.21 -19.65 -16.52
C LYS A 24 23.16 -20.39 -15.69
N LEU A 25 22.62 -19.74 -14.67
CA LEU A 25 21.56 -20.31 -13.83
C LEU A 25 20.29 -20.57 -14.66
N LEU A 26 19.89 -19.62 -15.51
CA LEU A 26 18.73 -19.78 -16.39
C LEU A 26 18.91 -20.95 -17.35
N ALA A 27 20.07 -21.04 -18.02
CA ALA A 27 20.37 -22.13 -18.93
C ALA A 27 20.35 -23.49 -18.21
N SER A 28 20.95 -23.57 -17.02
CA SER A 28 20.94 -24.79 -16.20
C SER A 28 19.51 -25.22 -15.84
N ASN A 29 18.65 -24.30 -15.39
CA ASN A 29 17.27 -24.63 -15.05
C ASN A 29 16.47 -25.12 -16.27
N VAL A 30 16.67 -24.52 -17.44
CA VAL A 30 16.01 -24.97 -18.68
C VAL A 30 16.47 -26.36 -19.09
N ILE A 31 17.79 -26.60 -19.12
CA ILE A 31 18.38 -27.90 -19.50
C ILE A 31 17.90 -29.01 -18.55
N LEU A 32 17.90 -28.72 -17.25
CA LEU A 32 17.51 -29.69 -16.21
C LEU A 32 16.00 -29.78 -15.99
N LYS A 33 15.18 -29.01 -16.74
CA LYS A 33 13.73 -28.83 -16.49
C LYS A 33 13.42 -28.53 -15.02
N LYS A 34 14.31 -27.80 -14.36
CA LYS A 34 14.20 -27.45 -12.95
C LYS A 34 13.35 -26.19 -12.82
N VAL A 35 12.22 -26.34 -12.12
CA VAL A 35 11.41 -25.18 -11.69
C VAL A 35 12.11 -24.51 -10.52
N ALA A 36 12.41 -23.22 -10.65
CA ALA A 36 12.93 -22.43 -9.54
C ALA A 36 11.81 -22.20 -8.50
N GLY A 37 12.12 -22.40 -7.22
CA GLY A 37 11.17 -22.17 -6.13
C GLY A 37 10.96 -20.69 -5.80
N ASN A 38 10.24 -20.45 -4.71
CA ASN A 38 10.00 -19.10 -4.18
C ASN A 38 11.32 -18.35 -3.93
N TRP A 39 11.36 -17.08 -4.34
CA TRP A 39 12.56 -16.26 -4.28
C TRP A 39 12.26 -14.89 -3.67
N GLY A 40 13.28 -14.29 -3.05
CA GLY A 40 13.25 -12.94 -2.49
C GLY A 40 13.04 -12.89 -0.98
N PRO A 41 13.11 -11.69 -0.38
CA PRO A 41 13.02 -11.50 1.08
C PRO A 41 11.65 -11.88 1.66
N ASN A 42 10.64 -12.05 0.80
CA ASN A 42 9.27 -12.41 1.17
C ASN A 42 8.94 -13.87 0.85
N ALA A 43 9.96 -14.73 0.66
CA ALA A 43 9.76 -16.16 0.38
C ALA A 43 9.02 -16.89 1.52
N THR A 44 9.17 -16.39 2.75
CA THR A 44 8.28 -16.65 3.89
C THR A 44 7.87 -15.32 4.48
N PHE A 45 6.64 -15.22 4.99
CA PHE A 45 6.14 -14.01 5.62
C PHE A 45 5.09 -14.34 6.67
N TRP A 46 4.92 -13.44 7.62
CA TRP A 46 3.91 -13.54 8.66
C TRP A 46 2.70 -12.70 8.27
N PHE A 47 1.51 -13.24 8.52
CA PHE A 47 0.26 -12.52 8.34
C PHE A 47 -0.55 -12.59 9.65
N PRO A 48 -1.17 -11.48 10.11
CA PRO A 48 -1.99 -11.49 11.31
C PRO A 48 -3.14 -12.48 11.20
N ALA A 49 -3.39 -13.25 12.26
CA ALA A 49 -4.51 -14.20 12.26
C ALA A 49 -5.85 -13.43 12.14
N PRO A 50 -6.32 -12.62 13.10
CA PRO A 50 -7.46 -11.73 12.88
C PRO A 50 -7.04 -10.30 12.45
N GLY A 51 -7.98 -9.58 11.84
CA GLY A 51 -7.86 -8.12 11.59
C GLY A 51 -7.01 -7.70 10.39
N GLY A 52 -6.41 -8.67 9.68
CA GLY A 52 -5.54 -8.42 8.54
C GLY A 52 -4.37 -7.49 8.87
N THR A 53 -3.73 -6.92 7.85
CA THR A 53 -2.58 -6.01 8.05
C THR A 53 -2.95 -4.75 8.84
N GLY A 54 -4.20 -4.28 8.78
CA GLY A 54 -4.68 -3.15 9.57
C GLY A 54 -4.66 -3.42 11.08
N GLY A 55 -4.90 -4.66 11.49
CA GLY A 55 -4.86 -5.09 12.90
C GLY A 55 -3.52 -4.84 13.57
N ILE A 56 -2.40 -4.95 12.84
CA ILE A 56 -1.06 -4.63 13.37
C ILE A 56 -1.00 -3.17 13.81
N TRP A 57 -1.42 -2.25 12.94
CA TRP A 57 -1.33 -0.82 13.21
C TRP A 57 -2.31 -0.35 14.26
N ILE A 58 -3.49 -0.96 14.34
CA ILE A 58 -4.44 -0.73 15.44
C ILE A 58 -3.82 -1.18 16.77
N ALA A 59 -3.24 -2.38 16.81
CA ALA A 59 -2.60 -2.90 18.01
C ALA A 59 -1.42 -2.03 18.46
N VAL A 60 -0.56 -1.59 17.53
CA VAL A 60 0.54 -0.64 17.84
C VAL A 60 0.02 0.71 18.31
N ALA A 61 -1.02 1.27 17.66
CA ALA A 61 -1.59 2.54 18.08
C ALA A 61 -2.17 2.48 19.50
N ASN A 62 -2.75 1.33 19.89
CA ASN A 62 -3.29 1.11 21.23
C ASN A 62 -2.23 1.07 22.34
N THR A 63 -0.94 0.98 22.01
CA THR A 63 0.14 1.05 23.01
C THR A 63 0.58 2.48 23.29
N LEU A 64 0.05 3.46 22.54
CA LEU A 64 0.40 4.87 22.68
C LEU A 64 -0.54 5.57 23.66
N ALA A 65 -0.03 6.56 24.39
CA ALA A 65 -0.85 7.38 25.26
C ALA A 65 -1.92 8.14 24.44
N LYS A 66 -3.20 7.74 24.59
CA LYS A 66 -4.31 8.25 23.77
C LYS A 66 -4.47 9.76 23.83
N VAL A 67 -4.14 10.38 24.96
CA VAL A 67 -4.16 11.85 25.15
C VAL A 67 -3.23 12.59 24.17
N LYS A 68 -2.21 11.92 23.64
CA LYS A 68 -1.27 12.48 22.66
C LYS A 68 -1.66 12.22 21.20
N ALA A 69 -2.77 11.51 20.95
CA ALA A 69 -3.18 11.08 19.62
C ALA A 69 -4.43 11.85 19.14
N GLY A 70 -4.25 12.64 18.08
CA GLY A 70 -5.33 13.32 17.36
C GLY A 70 -5.91 12.47 16.24
N LEU A 71 -6.73 11.44 16.51
CA LEU A 71 -7.22 10.50 15.49
C LEU A 71 -8.67 10.77 15.05
N GLY A 72 -8.87 11.21 13.81
CA GLY A 72 -10.20 11.41 13.23
C GLY A 72 -10.39 12.85 12.73
N ALA A 73 -11.64 13.30 12.60
CA ALA A 73 -11.94 14.63 12.05
C ALA A 73 -11.30 15.77 12.87
N TYR A 74 -11.19 15.61 14.18
CA TYR A 74 -10.58 16.59 15.08
C TYR A 74 -9.06 16.74 14.90
N GLY A 75 -8.37 15.67 14.48
CA GLY A 75 -6.94 15.69 14.19
C GLY A 75 -6.60 16.01 12.74
N ALA A 76 -7.60 16.26 11.88
CA ALA A 76 -7.37 16.53 10.48
C ALA A 76 -6.66 17.89 10.31
N LEU A 77 -5.51 17.90 9.65
CA LEU A 77 -4.74 19.10 9.37
C LEU A 77 -5.45 19.97 8.32
N ALA A 78 -5.55 21.27 8.59
CA ALA A 78 -6.04 22.28 7.65
C ALA A 78 -4.89 23.02 6.96
N LYS A 79 -3.90 23.46 7.74
CA LYS A 79 -2.80 24.32 7.27
C LYS A 79 -1.53 24.09 8.08
N VAL A 80 -0.37 24.28 7.46
CA VAL A 80 0.93 24.38 8.14
C VAL A 80 1.50 25.77 7.89
N ASP A 81 1.65 26.56 8.94
CA ASP A 81 2.42 27.80 8.91
C ASP A 81 3.86 27.47 9.31
N ALA A 82 4.66 27.15 8.28
CA ALA A 82 6.02 26.65 8.47
C ALA A 82 6.97 27.73 9.02
N ASP A 83 6.75 29.00 8.66
CA ASP A 83 7.59 30.11 9.07
C ASP A 83 7.40 30.43 10.57
N ASN A 84 6.18 30.29 11.08
CA ASN A 84 5.88 30.48 12.51
C ASN A 84 5.86 29.18 13.33
N LYS A 85 6.19 28.04 12.71
CA LYS A 85 6.16 26.68 13.28
C LYS A 85 4.83 26.32 13.95
N ARG A 86 3.74 26.43 13.19
CA ARG A 86 2.36 26.15 13.66
C ARG A 86 1.62 25.23 12.70
N SER A 87 0.89 24.26 13.25
CA SER A 87 -0.08 23.43 12.54
C SER A 87 -1.48 23.82 12.97
N ILE A 88 -2.38 24.01 12.01
CA ILE A 88 -3.77 24.41 12.25
C ILE A 88 -4.67 23.22 11.89
N LEU A 89 -5.50 22.77 12.83
CA LEU A 89 -6.43 21.66 12.65
C LEU A 89 -7.79 22.14 12.11
N LYS A 90 -8.47 21.31 11.30
CA LYS A 90 -9.72 21.64 10.59
C LYS A 90 -10.88 21.91 11.54
N MET A 91 -11.11 21.02 12.49
CA MET A 91 -12.14 21.21 13.50
C MET A 91 -11.54 22.05 14.62
N VAL A 92 -12.18 23.19 14.93
CA VAL A 92 -11.85 24.09 16.05
C VAL A 92 -10.67 25.05 15.80
N SER A 93 -10.10 25.15 14.59
CA SER A 93 -8.93 26.02 14.29
C SER A 93 -7.82 25.89 15.34
N THR A 94 -7.68 24.71 15.94
CA THR A 94 -6.73 24.48 17.03
C THR A 94 -5.33 24.64 16.48
N VAL A 95 -4.55 25.49 17.15
CA VAL A 95 -3.17 25.77 16.75
C VAL A 95 -2.22 24.96 17.62
N VAL A 96 -1.47 24.08 16.98
CA VAL A 96 -0.42 23.28 17.61
C VAL A 96 0.93 23.86 17.21
N LYS A 97 1.72 24.31 18.18
CA LYS A 97 3.11 24.76 17.94
C LYS A 97 4.05 23.56 17.96
N TYR A 98 5.10 23.62 17.15
CA TYR A 98 6.11 22.56 17.11
C TYR A 98 7.54 23.12 17.12
N GLY A 99 8.48 22.33 17.67
CA GLY A 99 9.92 22.57 17.48
C GLY A 99 10.38 22.01 16.13
N SER A 100 10.01 20.76 15.89
CA SER A 100 10.18 20.04 14.62
C SER A 100 8.88 19.32 14.27
N LEU A 101 8.59 19.16 12.98
CA LEU A 101 7.39 18.50 12.46
C LEU A 101 7.79 17.30 11.62
N ILE A 102 7.31 16.10 11.98
CA ILE A 102 7.39 14.93 11.09
C ILE A 102 6.08 14.85 10.32
N SER A 103 6.14 15.02 9.00
CA SER A 103 4.98 14.86 8.13
C SER A 103 5.07 13.53 7.40
N THR A 104 4.00 12.72 7.50
CA THR A 104 3.86 11.47 6.75
C THR A 104 2.80 11.55 5.65
N MET A 105 2.32 12.77 5.36
CA MET A 105 1.36 13.03 4.29
C MET A 105 2.04 12.93 2.92
N VAL A 106 1.24 12.82 1.85
CA VAL A 106 1.76 12.91 0.47
C VAL A 106 2.41 14.28 0.30
N VAL A 107 3.58 14.35 -0.35
CA VAL A 107 4.47 15.53 -0.27
C VAL A 107 3.87 16.79 -0.92
N ASP A 108 2.93 16.61 -1.85
CA ASP A 108 2.11 17.66 -2.44
C ASP A 108 1.12 18.27 -1.42
N CYS A 109 0.60 17.49 -0.48
CA CYS A 109 -0.35 17.98 0.53
C CYS A 109 0.25 19.05 1.47
N PRO A 110 1.50 18.90 1.99
CA PRO A 110 2.25 20.00 2.61
C PRO A 110 2.48 21.18 1.67
N ALA A 111 2.70 20.97 0.38
CA ALA A 111 2.89 22.07 -0.58
C ALA A 111 1.64 22.94 -0.72
N GLU A 112 0.46 22.31 -0.76
CA GLU A 112 -0.82 22.99 -0.77
C GLU A 112 -1.13 23.64 0.59
N SER A 113 -0.95 22.90 1.69
CA SER A 113 -1.31 23.35 3.03
C SER A 113 -0.34 24.36 3.65
N THR A 114 0.88 24.52 3.12
CA THR A 114 1.78 25.61 3.51
C THR A 114 1.47 26.92 2.78
N GLY A 115 0.90 26.84 1.58
CA GLY A 115 0.70 28.00 0.70
C GLY A 115 2.00 28.53 0.08
N HIS A 116 3.10 27.78 0.18
CA HIS A 116 4.39 28.20 -0.37
C HIS A 116 4.44 27.85 -1.86
N VAL A 117 4.33 28.87 -2.71
CA VAL A 117 4.32 28.71 -4.18
C VAL A 117 5.58 27.99 -4.69
N SER A 118 6.74 28.25 -4.09
CA SER A 118 7.99 27.58 -4.46
C SER A 118 7.93 26.06 -4.25
N LEU A 119 7.38 25.61 -3.12
CA LEU A 119 7.24 24.19 -2.81
C LEU A 119 6.25 23.50 -3.76
N GLN A 120 5.17 24.18 -4.14
CA GLN A 120 4.21 23.68 -5.14
C GLN A 120 4.88 23.47 -6.50
N GLN A 121 5.75 24.40 -6.93
CA GLN A 121 6.50 24.25 -8.18
C GLN A 121 7.47 23.07 -8.12
N MET A 122 8.18 22.90 -7.00
CA MET A 122 9.09 21.76 -6.80
C MET A 122 8.37 20.40 -6.85
N CYS A 123 7.09 20.35 -6.45
CA CYS A 123 6.30 19.12 -6.46
C CYS A 123 5.77 18.71 -7.85
N LYS A 124 5.72 19.61 -8.84
CA LYS A 124 5.17 19.32 -10.18
C LYS A 124 5.81 18.12 -10.90
N PRO A 125 7.13 17.84 -10.79
CA PRO A 125 7.75 16.68 -11.42
C PRO A 125 7.49 15.35 -10.70
N VAL A 126 6.82 15.38 -9.54
CA VAL A 126 6.50 14.22 -8.72
C VAL A 126 5.17 13.65 -9.19
N PHE A 127 5.17 12.40 -9.65
CA PHE A 127 3.97 11.74 -10.18
C PHE A 127 3.56 10.56 -9.30
N TYR A 128 2.25 10.39 -9.15
CA TYR A 128 1.66 9.26 -8.45
C TYR A 128 0.73 8.48 -9.36
N SER A 129 0.67 7.16 -9.16
CA SER A 129 -0.40 6.34 -9.72
C SER A 129 -1.45 6.02 -8.66
N SER A 130 -2.71 6.09 -9.09
CA SER A 130 -3.84 5.61 -8.31
C SER A 130 -3.93 4.08 -8.39
N THR A 131 -4.60 3.46 -7.41
CA THR A 131 -4.85 2.02 -7.42
C THR A 131 -6.28 1.73 -6.99
N ASN A 132 -6.96 0.88 -7.76
CA ASN A 132 -8.24 0.31 -7.39
C ASN A 132 -8.01 -1.04 -6.74
N ALA A 133 -8.40 -1.19 -5.47
CA ALA A 133 -8.46 -2.47 -4.79
C ALA A 133 -9.84 -3.08 -5.01
N ILE A 134 -9.89 -4.25 -5.63
CA ILE A 134 -11.13 -4.96 -5.95
C ILE A 134 -11.13 -6.28 -5.17
N GLY A 135 -12.16 -6.50 -4.36
CA GLY A 135 -12.40 -7.75 -3.66
C GLY A 135 -13.56 -8.50 -4.29
N ILE A 136 -13.35 -9.77 -4.63
CA ILE A 136 -14.40 -10.68 -5.11
C ILE A 136 -14.46 -11.84 -4.11
N VAL A 137 -15.61 -12.02 -3.48
CA VAL A 137 -15.85 -13.08 -2.51
C VAL A 137 -16.72 -14.14 -3.15
N VAL A 138 -16.22 -15.38 -3.13
CA VAL A 138 -16.81 -16.52 -3.83
C VAL A 138 -17.27 -17.55 -2.79
N ARG A 139 -18.45 -18.14 -3.01
CA ARG A 139 -18.91 -19.27 -2.20
C ARG A 139 -18.12 -20.53 -2.53
N GLY A 140 -17.85 -21.32 -1.51
CA GLY A 140 -17.29 -22.66 -1.65
C GLY A 140 -15.88 -22.76 -1.11
N GLN A 141 -15.27 -23.91 -1.35
CA GLN A 141 -13.90 -24.18 -0.92
C GLN A 141 -12.90 -23.71 -1.97
N ARG A 142 -11.70 -23.38 -1.51
CA ARG A 142 -10.59 -23.00 -2.39
C ARG A 142 -10.30 -24.15 -3.37
N PRO A 143 -10.35 -23.91 -4.69
CA PRO A 143 -10.05 -24.95 -5.67
C PRO A 143 -8.59 -25.42 -5.61
N GLU A 144 -8.35 -26.70 -5.92
CA GLU A 144 -7.00 -27.30 -5.94
C GLU A 144 -6.06 -26.58 -6.92
N ARG A 145 -6.57 -26.17 -8.09
CA ARG A 145 -5.83 -25.39 -9.09
C ARG A 145 -5.24 -24.08 -8.55
N ILE A 146 -5.89 -23.48 -7.55
CA ILE A 146 -5.38 -22.29 -6.86
C ILE A 146 -4.32 -22.71 -5.86
N GLY A 147 -4.60 -23.72 -5.04
CA GLY A 147 -3.65 -24.24 -4.07
C GLY A 147 -3.15 -23.17 -3.09
N ASP A 148 -1.91 -23.28 -2.66
CA ASP A 148 -1.24 -22.41 -1.68
C ASP A 148 -0.75 -21.05 -2.23
N LYS A 149 -1.12 -20.70 -3.46
CA LYS A 149 -0.73 -19.43 -4.09
C LYS A 149 -1.15 -18.25 -3.21
N CYS A 150 -0.18 -17.41 -2.87
CA CYS A 150 -0.42 -16.19 -2.10
C CYS A 150 -0.85 -15.04 -3.01
N TRP A 151 -0.01 -14.69 -3.98
CA TRP A 151 -0.30 -13.69 -5.01
C TRP A 151 0.16 -14.15 -6.39
N LEU A 152 -0.43 -13.54 -7.41
CA LEU A 152 -0.20 -13.84 -8.82
C LEU A 152 0.12 -12.55 -9.55
N TYR A 153 1.12 -12.61 -10.43
CA TYR A 153 1.49 -11.51 -11.31
C TYR A 153 0.89 -11.74 -12.69
N LEU A 154 0.19 -10.73 -13.21
CA LEU A 154 -0.54 -10.82 -14.48
C LEU A 154 0.12 -9.88 -15.49
N VAL A 155 0.81 -10.49 -16.44
CA VAL A 155 1.77 -9.81 -17.31
C VAL A 155 1.16 -9.45 -18.67
N GLU A 156 0.22 -10.23 -19.18
CA GLU A 156 -0.35 -10.02 -20.52
C GLU A 156 -1.13 -8.73 -20.59
N ASP A 157 -0.97 -7.93 -21.65
CA ASP A 157 -1.51 -6.58 -21.77
C ASP A 157 -3.02 -6.47 -21.52
N ASN A 158 -3.76 -7.53 -21.83
CA ASN A 158 -5.21 -7.52 -21.79
C ASN A 158 -5.81 -7.51 -20.37
N PHE A 159 -5.05 -7.81 -19.30
CA PHE A 159 -5.57 -7.76 -17.93
C PHE A 159 -5.72 -6.32 -17.39
N PRO A 160 -6.84 -5.96 -16.75
CA PRO A 160 -7.02 -4.64 -16.12
C PRO A 160 -6.31 -4.51 -14.77
N PHE A 161 -5.76 -5.60 -14.23
CA PHE A 161 -5.02 -5.63 -12.97
C PHE A 161 -3.65 -6.29 -13.15
N TYR A 162 -2.65 -5.77 -12.42
CA TYR A 162 -1.28 -6.28 -12.45
C TYR A 162 -1.06 -7.43 -11.45
N ARG A 163 -1.88 -7.52 -10.39
CA ARG A 163 -1.73 -8.50 -9.33
C ARG A 163 -3.07 -8.99 -8.79
N ALA A 164 -3.17 -10.30 -8.57
CA ALA A 164 -4.25 -10.92 -7.80
C ALA A 164 -3.68 -11.53 -6.51
N THR A 165 -4.48 -11.60 -5.45
CA THR A 165 -4.08 -12.19 -4.17
C THR A 165 -5.21 -13.07 -3.67
N VAL A 166 -4.89 -14.32 -3.35
CA VAL A 166 -5.85 -15.27 -2.77
C VAL A 166 -5.92 -14.96 -1.28
N PHE A 167 -6.61 -13.88 -0.91
CA PHE A 167 -6.51 -13.30 0.43
C PHE A 167 -7.01 -14.23 1.55
N SER A 168 -7.86 -15.21 1.21
CA SER A 168 -8.30 -16.27 2.11
C SER A 168 -7.21 -17.28 2.49
N ASN A 169 -6.14 -17.40 1.69
CA ASN A 169 -4.97 -18.22 2.05
C ASN A 169 -4.13 -17.55 3.15
N CYS A 170 -4.22 -16.23 3.32
CA CYS A 170 -3.40 -15.51 4.31
C CYS A 170 -3.90 -15.73 5.74
N SER A 171 -5.21 -15.90 5.92
CA SER A 171 -5.82 -16.22 7.22
C SER A 171 -7.25 -16.73 7.03
N PRO A 172 -7.70 -17.74 7.82
CA PRO A 172 -9.10 -18.16 7.82
C PRO A 172 -10.08 -17.08 8.31
N TYR A 173 -9.58 -16.03 8.98
CA TYR A 173 -10.40 -14.93 9.51
C TYR A 173 -10.56 -13.76 8.53
N ASN A 174 -9.97 -13.83 7.34
CA ASN A 174 -10.15 -12.83 6.28
C ASN A 174 -11.49 -13.00 5.53
N GLN A 175 -12.26 -14.03 5.86
CA GLN A 175 -13.54 -14.35 5.27
C GLN A 175 -14.52 -14.81 6.36
N PRO A 176 -15.84 -14.76 6.10
CA PRO A 176 -16.83 -15.34 6.99
C PRO A 176 -16.57 -16.82 7.25
N GLN A 177 -16.93 -17.27 8.47
CA GLN A 177 -16.90 -18.69 8.82
C GLN A 177 -17.95 -19.47 8.03
N HIS A 178 -17.74 -20.77 7.86
CA HIS A 178 -18.61 -21.64 7.04
C HIS A 178 -20.09 -21.60 7.43
N GLN A 179 -20.41 -21.41 8.72
CA GLN A 179 -21.79 -21.31 9.19
C GLN A 179 -22.51 -19.99 8.81
N VAL A 180 -21.80 -18.97 8.34
CA VAL A 180 -22.39 -17.68 7.95
C VAL A 180 -23.12 -17.86 6.62
N LYS A 181 -24.44 -17.76 6.65
CA LYS A 181 -25.26 -17.75 5.43
C LYS A 181 -25.22 -16.36 4.82
N LEU A 182 -24.80 -16.31 3.56
CA LEU A 182 -24.85 -15.13 2.70
C LEU A 182 -25.67 -15.47 1.46
N ALA A 183 -26.45 -14.53 0.94
CA ALA A 183 -27.09 -14.71 -0.35
C ALA A 183 -26.08 -14.59 -1.50
N THR A 184 -26.31 -15.33 -2.58
CA THR A 184 -25.55 -15.17 -3.82
C THR A 184 -26.01 -13.89 -4.49
N LYS A 185 -25.07 -13.03 -4.92
CA LYS A 185 -25.38 -11.79 -5.64
C LYS A 185 -25.51 -12.05 -7.15
N GLN A 186 -24.56 -12.79 -7.69
CA GLN A 186 -24.51 -13.17 -9.10
C GLN A 186 -23.60 -14.38 -9.28
N PHE A 187 -23.76 -15.10 -10.39
CA PHE A 187 -22.75 -16.02 -10.88
C PHE A 187 -21.63 -15.24 -11.59
N ALA A 188 -20.43 -15.81 -11.67
CA ALA A 188 -19.29 -15.16 -12.32
C ALA A 188 -19.56 -14.84 -13.82
N ASN A 189 -20.38 -15.66 -14.49
CA ASN A 189 -20.84 -15.41 -15.86
C ASN A 189 -21.85 -14.24 -16.00
N GLY A 190 -22.25 -13.60 -14.90
CA GLY A 190 -23.21 -12.48 -14.87
C GLY A 190 -24.68 -12.89 -14.73
N GLN A 191 -24.99 -14.19 -14.65
CA GLN A 191 -26.35 -14.66 -14.43
C GLN A 191 -26.81 -14.33 -13.00
N LYS A 192 -28.09 -13.97 -12.88
CA LYS A 192 -28.73 -13.75 -11.57
C LYS A 192 -29.06 -15.09 -10.92
N PRO A 193 -28.92 -15.22 -9.59
CA PRO A 193 -29.31 -16.41 -8.87
C PRO A 193 -30.83 -16.58 -8.88
N ALA A 194 -31.29 -17.84 -8.83
CA ALA A 194 -32.72 -18.17 -8.90
C ALA A 194 -33.52 -17.73 -7.66
N SER A 195 -32.87 -17.53 -6.51
CA SER A 195 -33.51 -17.03 -5.28
C SER A 195 -32.90 -15.69 -4.86
N SER A 196 -33.73 -14.66 -4.78
CA SER A 196 -33.38 -13.34 -4.25
C SER A 196 -33.86 -13.21 -2.80
N GLU A 197 -33.22 -13.87 -1.85
CA GLU A 197 -33.38 -13.49 -0.45
C GLU A 197 -32.50 -12.26 -0.18
N PRO A 198 -33.07 -11.08 0.13
CA PRO A 198 -32.29 -9.87 0.33
C PRO A 198 -31.57 -9.92 1.68
N GLN A 199 -30.29 -10.25 1.68
CA GLN A 199 -29.39 -9.85 2.77
C GLN A 199 -28.51 -8.70 2.28
N ARG A 200 -28.71 -7.52 2.89
CA ARG A 200 -27.91 -6.33 2.65
C ARG A 200 -26.46 -6.60 3.08
N VAL A 201 -25.59 -6.84 2.11
CA VAL A 201 -24.14 -6.76 2.29
C VAL A 201 -23.75 -5.29 2.16
N PRO A 202 -23.01 -4.70 3.11
CA PRO A 202 -22.57 -3.30 3.01
C PRO A 202 -21.78 -3.08 1.71
N GLU A 203 -22.21 -2.08 0.95
CA GLU A 203 -21.53 -1.61 -0.25
C GLU A 203 -20.90 -0.25 0.06
N SER A 204 -19.61 -0.09 -0.21
CA SER A 204 -18.94 1.20 -0.07
C SER A 204 -18.77 1.83 -1.45
N SER A 205 -19.55 2.87 -1.75
CA SER A 205 -19.43 3.66 -2.98
C SER A 205 -18.75 5.01 -2.72
N TYR A 206 -17.70 5.30 -3.49
CA TYR A 206 -17.10 6.63 -3.66
C TYR A 206 -16.70 6.76 -5.15
N GLU A 207 -17.00 7.90 -5.78
CA GLU A 207 -16.74 8.29 -7.20
C GLU A 207 -15.24 8.25 -7.63
N PRO A 208 -14.81 8.58 -8.88
CA PRO A 208 -15.49 8.81 -10.17
C PRO A 208 -14.92 7.87 -11.27
N VAL A 209 -14.76 6.58 -10.98
CA VAL A 209 -14.49 5.54 -11.98
C VAL A 209 -15.75 4.70 -12.08
N ASN A 210 -16.13 4.22 -13.28
CA ASN A 210 -17.24 3.27 -13.40
C ASN A 210 -16.83 1.94 -12.73
N HIS A 211 -16.97 1.89 -11.41
CA HIS A 211 -16.53 0.78 -10.57
C HIS A 211 -17.31 -0.49 -10.88
N GLU A 212 -18.56 -0.37 -11.30
CA GLU A 212 -19.37 -1.50 -11.75
C GLU A 212 -18.75 -2.16 -12.98
N ALA A 213 -18.39 -1.36 -14.00
CA ALA A 213 -17.69 -1.87 -15.18
C ALA A 213 -16.34 -2.49 -14.81
N LEU A 214 -15.58 -1.86 -13.90
CA LEU A 214 -14.28 -2.38 -13.47
C LEU A 214 -14.40 -3.72 -12.74
N VAL A 215 -15.44 -3.91 -11.91
CA VAL A 215 -15.73 -5.19 -11.25
C VAL A 215 -16.13 -6.24 -12.28
N ALA A 216 -17.03 -5.90 -13.19
CA ALA A 216 -17.48 -6.80 -14.25
C ALA A 216 -16.30 -7.27 -15.12
N ASP A 217 -15.48 -6.33 -15.59
CA ASP A 217 -14.27 -6.61 -16.36
C ASP A 217 -13.32 -7.51 -15.57
N SER A 218 -13.13 -7.21 -14.28
CA SER A 218 -12.27 -8.02 -13.43
C SER A 218 -12.75 -9.46 -13.33
N ILE A 219 -14.06 -9.69 -13.14
CA ILE A 219 -14.64 -11.03 -13.06
C ILE A 219 -14.44 -11.79 -14.38
N GLN A 220 -14.68 -11.14 -15.53
CA GLN A 220 -14.46 -11.77 -16.84
C GLN A 220 -13.01 -12.21 -17.01
N TRP A 221 -12.06 -11.41 -16.54
CA TRP A 221 -10.64 -11.75 -16.57
C TRP A 221 -10.24 -12.84 -15.58
N LEU A 222 -10.86 -12.88 -14.41
CA LEU A 222 -10.68 -13.99 -13.46
C LEU A 222 -11.18 -15.32 -14.04
N ILE A 223 -12.25 -15.31 -14.84
CA ILE A 223 -12.71 -16.50 -15.58
C ILE A 223 -11.68 -16.92 -16.63
N LYS A 224 -11.20 -15.98 -17.45
CA LYS A 224 -10.19 -16.25 -18.50
C LYS A 224 -8.88 -16.81 -17.97
N THR A 225 -8.52 -16.49 -16.72
CA THR A 225 -7.31 -16.98 -16.04
C THR A 225 -7.52 -18.25 -15.24
N ASP A 226 -8.71 -18.85 -15.33
CA ASP A 226 -9.13 -19.98 -14.54
C ASP A 226 -9.05 -19.74 -13.02
N LEU A 227 -9.07 -18.47 -12.59
CA LEU A 227 -9.17 -18.09 -11.18
C LEU A 227 -10.61 -18.25 -10.69
N LEU A 228 -11.59 -18.02 -11.58
CA LEU A 228 -13.00 -18.34 -11.37
C LEU A 228 -13.50 -19.28 -12.45
N LYS A 229 -14.52 -20.07 -12.13
CA LYS A 229 -15.37 -20.74 -13.10
C LYS A 229 -16.61 -19.90 -13.39
N PRO A 230 -17.20 -19.99 -14.60
CA PRO A 230 -18.43 -19.26 -14.94
C PRO A 230 -19.59 -19.44 -13.94
N GLU A 231 -19.69 -20.63 -13.36
CA GLU A 231 -20.68 -21.07 -12.38
C GLU A 231 -20.34 -20.73 -10.92
N ASP A 232 -19.18 -20.12 -10.65
CA ASP A 232 -18.82 -19.71 -9.29
C ASP A 232 -19.79 -18.65 -8.77
N GLU A 233 -20.32 -18.87 -7.57
CA GLU A 233 -21.27 -17.97 -6.91
C GLU A 233 -20.54 -16.82 -6.20
N ILE A 234 -20.76 -15.59 -6.65
CA ILE A 234 -20.21 -14.39 -6.02
C ILE A 234 -21.18 -13.92 -4.93
N VAL A 235 -20.70 -13.85 -3.70
CA VAL A 235 -21.50 -13.46 -2.51
C VAL A 235 -21.22 -12.04 -2.05
N SER A 236 -20.06 -11.47 -2.41
CA SER A 236 -19.74 -10.08 -2.11
C SER A 236 -18.72 -9.53 -3.10
N THR A 237 -18.79 -8.22 -3.31
CA THR A 237 -17.85 -7.44 -4.10
C THR A 237 -17.40 -6.23 -3.26
N TYR A 238 -16.18 -5.77 -3.49
CA TYR A 238 -15.61 -4.58 -2.85
C TYR A 238 -14.81 -3.82 -3.87
N VAL A 239 -14.92 -2.49 -3.87
CA VAL A 239 -14.06 -1.61 -4.66
C VAL A 239 -13.66 -0.43 -3.81
N ARG A 240 -12.36 -0.11 -3.81
CA ARG A 240 -11.87 1.15 -3.27
C ARG A 240 -10.74 1.69 -4.12
N ARG A 241 -10.87 2.94 -4.52
CA ARG A 241 -9.82 3.71 -5.17
C ARG A 241 -8.94 4.39 -4.12
N PHE A 242 -7.63 4.36 -4.36
CA PHE A 242 -6.61 5.08 -3.60
C PHE A 242 -5.88 6.01 -4.58
N ASP A 243 -6.02 7.32 -4.41
CA ASP A 243 -5.51 8.30 -5.39
C ASP A 243 -3.99 8.31 -5.49
N HIS A 244 -3.31 8.27 -4.33
CA HIS A 244 -1.86 8.39 -4.21
C HIS A 244 -1.26 7.08 -3.70
N ARG A 245 -1.33 6.01 -4.52
CA ARG A 245 -0.83 4.70 -4.08
C ARG A 245 0.65 4.54 -4.33
N TYR A 246 1.14 4.81 -5.52
CA TYR A 246 2.54 4.59 -5.87
C TYR A 246 3.18 5.87 -6.35
N LEU A 247 4.31 6.22 -5.75
CA LEU A 247 5.16 7.28 -6.27
C LEU A 247 5.92 6.74 -7.48
N THR A 248 5.59 7.24 -8.68
CA THR A 248 6.10 6.75 -9.95
C THR A 248 7.61 7.01 -10.06
N PRO A 249 8.43 5.98 -10.36
CA PRO A 249 9.87 6.14 -10.52
C PRO A 249 10.17 6.74 -11.90
N ASN A 250 10.13 8.08 -12.00
CA ASN A 250 10.52 8.82 -13.21
C ASN A 250 11.93 9.43 -13.06
N LEU A 251 12.53 9.88 -14.16
CA LEU A 251 13.91 10.41 -14.18
C LEU A 251 14.09 11.69 -13.33
N ALA A 252 13.08 12.58 -13.32
CA ALA A 252 13.12 13.84 -12.59
C ALA A 252 12.84 13.68 -11.07
N ARG A 253 12.27 12.54 -10.68
CA ARG A 253 11.76 12.26 -9.33
C ARG A 253 12.81 12.48 -8.24
N ASN A 254 14.00 11.91 -8.41
CA ASN A 254 15.02 11.95 -7.35
C ASN A 254 15.55 13.38 -7.15
N GLY A 255 15.75 14.14 -8.22
CA GLY A 255 16.16 15.55 -8.14
C GLY A 255 15.07 16.40 -7.47
N ALA A 256 13.82 16.26 -7.89
CA ALA A 256 12.70 16.96 -7.28
C ALA A 256 12.54 16.63 -5.78
N LEU A 257 12.59 15.34 -5.41
CA LEU A 257 12.53 14.94 -4.01
C LEU A 257 13.69 15.51 -3.19
N GLN A 258 14.91 15.53 -3.72
CA GLN A 258 16.05 16.09 -3.02
C GLN A 258 15.85 17.59 -2.71
N GLU A 259 15.38 18.36 -3.69
CA GLU A 259 15.05 19.78 -3.50
C GLU A 259 13.93 19.98 -2.47
N ILE A 260 12.82 19.23 -2.62
CA ILE A 260 11.67 19.31 -1.71
C ILE A 260 12.06 18.99 -0.27
N LEU A 261 12.77 17.87 -0.07
CA LEU A 261 13.18 17.43 1.27
C LEU A 261 14.15 18.42 1.90
N SER A 262 15.09 18.96 1.13
CA SER A 262 16.03 19.98 1.62
C SER A 262 15.30 21.27 2.01
N TYR A 263 14.34 21.71 1.18
CA TYR A 263 13.51 22.88 1.47
C TYR A 263 12.70 22.73 2.75
N LEU A 264 12.03 21.60 2.93
CA LEU A 264 11.23 21.31 4.13
C LEU A 264 12.10 21.15 5.37
N GLN A 265 13.25 20.50 5.25
CA GLN A 265 14.18 20.33 6.37
C GLN A 265 14.75 21.67 6.84
N GLY A 266 14.98 22.64 5.94
CA GLY A 266 15.35 24.02 6.29
C GLY A 266 14.28 24.78 7.09
N LYS A 267 13.06 24.21 7.22
CA LYS A 267 11.95 24.73 8.05
C LYS A 267 11.64 23.81 9.24
N ASP A 268 12.56 22.91 9.60
CA ASP A 268 12.38 21.88 10.63
C ASP A 268 11.20 20.93 10.37
N ILE A 269 10.89 20.70 9.08
CA ILE A 269 9.86 19.76 8.64
C ILE A 269 10.53 18.54 7.99
N LEU A 270 10.41 17.37 8.62
CA LEU A 270 10.88 16.10 8.09
C LEU A 270 9.73 15.38 7.40
N SER A 271 9.64 15.49 6.07
CA SER A 271 8.67 14.71 5.28
C SER A 271 9.19 13.28 5.06
N ARG A 272 8.44 12.28 5.52
CA ARG A 272 8.86 10.86 5.57
C ARG A 272 7.71 9.92 5.22
N GLY A 273 8.03 8.64 5.03
CA GLY A 273 7.05 7.59 4.77
C GLY A 273 6.85 7.25 3.30
N HIS A 274 5.74 6.58 2.99
CA HIS A 274 5.45 6.03 1.66
C HIS A 274 5.58 7.06 0.51
N PRO A 275 5.10 8.31 0.66
CA PRO A 275 5.17 9.30 -0.42
C PRO A 275 6.57 9.82 -0.76
N VAL A 276 7.56 9.51 0.07
CA VAL A 276 8.96 9.95 -0.07
C VAL A 276 9.87 8.77 -0.39
N ALA A 277 9.75 7.67 0.36
CA ALA A 277 10.58 6.48 0.17
C ALA A 277 10.22 5.68 -1.09
N GLY A 278 9.06 5.94 -1.67
CA GLY A 278 8.66 5.33 -2.91
C GLY A 278 8.11 3.92 -2.80
N SER A 279 7.55 3.48 -3.92
CA SER A 279 6.65 2.34 -4.08
C SER A 279 7.22 0.94 -3.84
N LEU A 280 8.55 0.81 -3.78
CA LEU A 280 9.23 -0.48 -3.55
C LEU A 280 9.56 -0.69 -2.07
N THR A 281 9.28 0.30 -1.23
CA THR A 281 9.60 0.32 0.19
C THR A 281 8.51 -0.41 0.97
N GLY A 282 8.89 -1.49 1.65
CA GLY A 282 7.97 -2.28 2.47
C GLY A 282 7.47 -1.55 3.72
N PRO A 283 6.42 -2.08 4.39
CA PRO A 283 5.82 -1.45 5.57
C PRO A 283 6.80 -1.27 6.74
N ILE A 284 7.77 -2.18 6.90
CA ILE A 284 8.81 -2.07 7.93
C ILE A 284 9.69 -0.85 7.67
N CYS A 285 10.16 -0.67 6.43
CA CYS A 285 10.98 0.49 6.08
C CYS A 285 10.18 1.79 6.26
N ILE A 286 8.89 1.82 5.92
CA ILE A 286 8.03 2.98 6.15
C ILE A 286 7.94 3.33 7.65
N PHE A 287 7.80 2.32 8.50
CA PHE A 287 7.82 2.50 9.95
C PHE A 287 9.18 3.03 10.43
N MET A 288 10.28 2.45 9.94
CA MET A 288 11.63 2.85 10.32
C MET A 288 11.98 4.28 9.90
N LEU A 289 11.41 4.81 8.82
CA LEU A 289 11.59 6.23 8.47
C LEU A 289 11.04 7.17 9.55
N GLY A 290 9.92 6.82 10.18
CA GLY A 290 9.40 7.61 11.31
C GLY A 290 10.29 7.48 12.54
N VAL A 291 10.76 6.27 12.82
CA VAL A 291 11.67 5.98 13.95
C VAL A 291 12.99 6.73 13.82
N GLU A 292 13.63 6.63 12.66
CA GLU A 292 14.92 7.29 12.38
C GLU A 292 14.79 8.81 12.28
N ALA A 293 13.65 9.34 11.82
CA ALA A 293 13.39 10.78 11.85
C ALA A 293 13.30 11.32 13.29
N VAL A 294 12.67 10.58 14.20
CA VAL A 294 12.65 10.92 15.63
C VAL A 294 14.07 10.86 16.22
N ASP A 295 14.85 9.83 15.89
CA ASP A 295 16.25 9.75 16.35
C ASP A 295 17.12 10.88 15.81
N ASN A 296 16.91 11.26 14.56
CA ASN A 296 17.60 12.38 13.94
C ASN A 296 17.33 13.68 14.71
N ILE A 297 16.05 13.95 15.01
CA ILE A 297 15.64 15.15 15.76
C ILE A 297 16.21 15.16 17.18
N ILE A 298 16.13 14.03 17.89
CA ILE A 298 16.47 13.97 19.33
C ILE A 298 17.97 13.80 19.58
N SER A 299 18.65 13.01 18.75
CA SER A 299 20.01 12.53 19.01
C SER A 299 21.00 12.76 17.87
N GLY A 300 20.56 13.37 16.77
CA GLY A 300 21.39 13.54 15.57
C GLY A 300 21.65 12.23 14.83
N GLY A 301 20.85 11.19 15.08
CA GLY A 301 20.96 9.89 14.43
C GLY A 301 20.89 9.99 12.89
N VAL A 302 21.59 9.10 12.20
CA VAL A 302 21.60 9.05 10.73
C VAL A 302 20.35 8.32 10.24
N GLU A 303 19.64 8.91 9.29
CA GLU A 303 18.47 8.31 8.63
C GLU A 303 18.89 7.34 7.52
N LEU A 304 19.34 6.16 7.93
CA LEU A 304 19.86 5.10 7.05
C LEU A 304 18.81 4.63 6.04
N THR A 305 17.57 4.43 6.46
CA THR A 305 16.49 3.94 5.59
C THR A 305 16.16 4.94 4.49
N LEU A 306 16.26 6.24 4.77
CA LEU A 306 16.01 7.30 3.78
C LEU A 306 17.16 7.44 2.79
N LYS A 307 18.41 7.45 3.28
CA LYS A 307 19.59 7.83 2.51
C LYS A 307 20.33 6.66 1.86
N TYR A 308 20.22 5.46 2.43
CA TYR A 308 21.02 4.29 2.07
C TYR A 308 20.16 3.02 1.98
N SER A 309 19.18 3.02 1.05
CA SER A 309 18.27 1.88 0.86
C SER A 309 18.99 0.55 0.66
N ASP A 310 20.08 0.54 -0.10
CA ASP A 310 20.85 -0.67 -0.39
C ASP A 310 21.55 -1.20 0.87
N PHE A 311 22.06 -0.30 1.72
CA PHE A 311 22.68 -0.66 2.99
C PHE A 311 21.68 -1.34 3.93
N VAL A 312 20.49 -0.76 4.10
CA VAL A 312 19.49 -1.32 5.02
C VAL A 312 18.84 -2.61 4.50
N ASN A 313 18.73 -2.78 3.18
CA ASN A 313 18.08 -3.94 2.55
C ASN A 313 18.99 -5.17 2.42
N THR A 314 20.31 -5.01 2.57
CA THR A 314 21.28 -6.11 2.41
C THR A 314 21.80 -6.67 3.74
N ARG A 315 21.27 -6.19 4.87
CA ARG A 315 21.68 -6.60 6.22
C ARG A 315 20.50 -6.76 7.16
N ALA A 316 20.70 -7.49 8.25
CA ALA A 316 19.85 -7.42 9.42
C ALA A 316 20.23 -6.17 10.25
N ASN A 317 19.25 -5.35 10.62
CA ASN A 317 19.44 -4.14 11.41
C ASN A 317 18.93 -4.43 12.85
N GLU A 318 19.83 -4.88 13.72
CA GLU A 318 19.49 -5.44 15.04
C GLU A 318 19.88 -4.56 16.23
N GLU A 319 20.54 -3.44 15.96
CA GLU A 319 21.13 -2.56 16.97
C GLU A 319 20.05 -1.79 17.75
N ARG A 320 19.03 -1.28 17.04
CA ARG A 320 17.92 -0.55 17.66
C ARG A 320 16.86 -1.53 18.16
N ARG A 321 16.54 -1.47 19.45
CA ARG A 321 15.60 -2.39 20.11
C ARG A 321 14.65 -1.67 21.04
N LEU A 322 13.39 -2.10 21.06
CA LEU A 322 12.42 -1.71 22.09
C LEU A 322 12.72 -2.52 23.37
N LYS A 323 13.25 -1.88 24.41
CA LYS A 323 13.67 -2.56 25.65
C LYS A 323 12.53 -2.82 26.65
N ARG A 324 11.49 -1.98 26.66
CA ARG A 324 10.31 -2.13 27.52
C ARG A 324 9.06 -1.61 26.81
N MET A 325 7.96 -2.32 26.99
CA MET A 325 6.64 -1.96 26.46
C MET A 325 5.75 -1.67 27.68
N THR A 326 5.53 -0.39 27.99
CA THR A 326 4.59 -0.01 29.05
C THR A 326 3.24 0.18 28.40
N VAL A 327 2.29 -0.72 28.66
CA VAL A 327 0.90 -0.50 28.25
C VAL A 327 0.39 0.66 29.08
N VAL A 328 0.15 1.80 28.42
CA VAL A 328 -0.53 2.92 29.07
C VAL A 328 -2.01 2.56 29.08
N SER A 329 -2.49 2.00 30.20
CA SER A 329 -3.92 1.83 30.42
C SER A 329 -4.59 3.21 30.46
N GLU A 330 -5.82 3.27 29.97
CA GLU A 330 -6.69 4.45 30.07
C GLU A 330 -6.80 4.97 31.51
#